data_AF-A0A954FVD5-F1
#
_entry.id   AF-A0A954FVD5-F1
#
_cell.length_a   1.000
_cell.length_b   1.000
_cell.length_c   1.000
_cell.angle_alpha   90.00
_cell.angle_beta   90.00
_cell.angle_gamma   90.00
#
_symmetry.space_group_name_H-M   'P 1'
#
loop_
_entity.id
_entity.type
_entity.pdbx_description
1 polymer ?
#
loop_
_entity_poly.entity_id
_entity_poly.type
_entity_poly.pdbx_seq_one_letter_code
_entity_poly.pdbx_strand_id
1 'polypeptide(L)'
;MRREQKRPKSQQTISIPNDFKEFMQFVHEMIETKDESALIESDDLLQSENAYGGLSQEGTQQYGFTYFPEAFAVEKGRRPKWELELDAVDIATICEGSKSTLTLWSCQNPDCQCLFSDPDDTCFYCDYVEVEKAD
;
A
#
# COMPACT_ATOMS: atom_id res chain seq x y z
N MET A 1 -11.84 8.00 23.30
CA MET A 1 -10.54 8.39 22.70
C MET A 1 -9.87 7.09 22.33
N ARG A 2 -9.23 6.97 21.17
CA ARG A 2 -8.55 5.72 20.80
C ARG A 2 -7.06 5.80 21.13
N ARG A 3 -6.48 4.68 21.55
CA ARG A 3 -5.04 4.53 21.76
C ARG A 3 -4.50 3.47 20.82
N GLU A 4 -3.34 3.74 20.22
CA GLU A 4 -2.61 2.74 19.45
C GLU A 4 -2.13 1.60 20.37
N GLN A 5 -2.37 0.37 19.94
CA GLN A 5 -1.90 -0.86 20.53
C GLN A 5 -1.63 -1.84 19.38
N LYS A 6 -0.41 -1.81 18.85
CA LYS A 6 0.02 -2.66 17.73
C LYS A 6 -0.25 -4.14 18.01
N ARG A 7 -0.87 -4.81 17.06
CA ARG A 7 -1.09 -6.25 17.06
C ARG A 7 -0.12 -6.92 16.10
N PRO A 8 0.32 -8.14 16.41
CA PRO A 8 1.17 -8.90 15.50
C PRO A 8 0.46 -9.13 14.16
N LYS A 9 1.25 -9.07 13.08
CA LYS A 9 0.81 -9.39 11.72
C LYS A 9 1.42 -10.71 11.27
N SER A 10 0.75 -11.36 10.31
CA SER A 10 1.23 -12.59 9.68
C SER A 10 1.67 -12.27 8.26
N GLN A 11 2.84 -12.77 7.87
CA GLN A 11 3.31 -12.68 6.50
C GLN A 11 2.45 -13.57 5.59
N GLN A 12 2.12 -13.06 4.40
CA GLN A 12 1.43 -13.80 3.36
C GLN A 12 1.92 -13.40 1.98
N THR A 13 1.85 -14.34 1.04
CA THR A 13 2.11 -14.09 -0.38
C THR A 13 0.78 -13.98 -1.11
N ILE A 14 0.60 -12.87 -1.82
CA ILE A 14 -0.63 -12.56 -2.57
C ILE A 14 -0.32 -12.36 -4.05
N SER A 15 -1.27 -12.69 -4.90
CA SER A 15 -1.20 -12.34 -6.32
C SER A 15 -1.41 -10.84 -6.49
N ILE A 16 -0.65 -10.25 -7.41
CA ILE A 16 -0.81 -8.84 -7.77
C ILE A 16 -2.11 -8.67 -8.56
N PRO A 17 -3.04 -7.80 -8.12
CA PRO A 17 -4.24 -7.46 -8.86
C PRO A 17 -3.93 -6.78 -10.20
N ASN A 18 -4.77 -7.00 -11.22
CA ASN A 18 -4.55 -6.46 -12.56
C ASN A 18 -4.59 -4.93 -12.59
N ASP A 19 -5.52 -4.32 -11.88
CA ASP A 19 -5.65 -2.87 -11.71
C ASP A 19 -4.43 -2.27 -10.99
N PHE A 20 -3.88 -2.96 -9.98
CA PHE A 20 -2.61 -2.54 -9.38
C PHE A 20 -1.44 -2.66 -10.37
N LYS A 21 -1.42 -3.70 -11.21
CA LYS A 21 -0.42 -3.83 -12.27
C LYS A 21 -0.53 -2.70 -13.31
N GLU A 22 -1.74 -2.32 -13.72
CA GLU A 22 -1.98 -1.19 -14.61
C GLU A 22 -1.48 0.13 -13.99
N PHE A 23 -1.71 0.32 -12.69
CA PHE A 23 -1.14 1.45 -11.96
C PHE A 23 0.39 1.44 -11.95
N MET A 24 1.04 0.28 -11.74
CA MET A 24 2.49 0.17 -11.83
C MET A 24 3.02 0.47 -13.23
N GLN A 25 2.30 0.10 -14.29
CA GLN A 25 2.66 0.46 -15.66
C GLN A 25 2.66 1.96 -15.89
N PHE A 26 1.63 2.65 -15.38
CA PHE A 26 1.59 4.11 -15.39
C PHE A 26 2.78 4.72 -14.63
N VAL A 27 3.04 4.26 -13.40
CA VAL A 27 4.18 4.75 -12.60
C VAL A 27 5.51 4.51 -13.31
N HIS A 28 5.71 3.33 -13.88
CA HIS A 28 6.92 3.01 -14.63
C HIS A 28 7.12 3.95 -15.83
N GLU A 29 6.05 4.26 -16.57
CA GLU A 29 6.11 5.24 -17.66
C GLU A 29 6.52 6.64 -17.15
N MET A 30 5.98 7.09 -16.02
CA MET A 30 6.37 8.38 -15.43
C MET A 30 7.86 8.41 -15.02
N ILE A 31 8.37 7.31 -14.49
CA ILE A 31 9.79 7.16 -14.14
C ILE A 31 10.67 7.19 -15.40
N GLU A 32 10.35 6.39 -16.42
CA GLU A 32 11.12 6.28 -17.66
C GLU A 32 11.13 7.58 -18.47
N THR A 33 10.00 8.27 -18.50
CA THR A 33 9.88 9.57 -19.17
C THR A 33 10.45 10.73 -18.35
N LYS A 34 10.91 10.46 -17.12
CA LYS A 34 11.44 11.45 -16.17
C LYS A 34 10.43 12.56 -15.90
N ASP A 35 9.17 12.19 -15.79
CA ASP A 35 8.12 13.11 -15.39
C ASP A 35 8.40 13.65 -13.99
N GLU A 36 8.18 14.95 -13.80
CA GLU A 36 8.47 15.63 -12.54
C GLU A 36 7.71 15.00 -11.35
N SER A 37 6.50 14.49 -11.59
CA SER A 37 5.67 13.82 -10.58
C SER A 37 6.30 12.54 -10.01
N ALA A 38 7.20 11.89 -10.76
CA ALA A 38 7.90 10.67 -10.33
C ALA A 38 9.29 10.92 -9.73
N LEU A 39 9.76 12.18 -9.76
CA LEU A 39 11.12 12.57 -9.35
C LEU A 39 11.14 13.45 -8.09
N ILE A 40 10.02 14.07 -7.73
CA ILE A 40 9.88 14.88 -6.52
C ILE A 40 9.29 14.03 -5.40
N GLU A 41 9.82 14.21 -4.20
CA GLU A 41 9.28 13.59 -2.99
C GLU A 41 7.83 14.01 -2.76
N SER A 42 6.95 13.00 -2.70
CA SER A 42 5.52 13.18 -2.46
C SER A 42 4.90 11.84 -2.07
N ASP A 43 3.85 11.90 -1.26
CA ASP A 43 3.02 10.75 -0.90
C ASP A 43 1.82 10.55 -1.84
N ASP A 44 1.58 11.46 -2.79
CA ASP A 44 0.35 11.49 -3.58
C ASP A 44 0.46 11.98 -5.03
N LEU A 45 1.63 12.34 -5.58
CA LEU A 45 1.68 12.88 -6.96
C LEU A 45 1.35 11.86 -8.06
N LEU A 46 1.49 10.55 -7.78
CA LEU A 46 1.16 9.48 -8.71
C LEU A 46 -0.16 8.83 -8.29
N GLN A 47 -1.24 9.05 -9.05
CA GLN A 47 -2.59 8.63 -8.67
C GLN A 47 -3.35 7.91 -9.79
N SER A 48 -4.21 6.98 -9.40
CA SER A 48 -5.25 6.35 -10.21
C SER A 48 -6.55 6.28 -9.41
N GLU A 49 -7.58 5.61 -9.94
CA GLU A 49 -8.87 5.45 -9.24
C GLU A 49 -8.73 4.73 -7.89
N ASN A 50 -7.84 3.72 -7.83
CA ASN A 50 -7.71 2.82 -6.69
C ASN A 50 -6.35 2.88 -6.00
N ALA A 51 -5.44 3.75 -6.44
CA ALA A 51 -4.13 3.88 -5.80
C ALA A 51 -3.63 5.32 -5.83
N TYR A 52 -2.81 5.66 -4.85
CA TYR A 52 -1.97 6.85 -4.90
C TYR A 52 -0.62 6.56 -4.27
N GLY A 53 0.37 7.40 -4.56
CA GLY A 53 1.70 7.32 -3.97
C GLY A 53 2.66 8.29 -4.62
N GLY A 54 3.94 8.06 -4.37
CA GLY A 54 5.01 8.89 -4.93
C GLY A 54 6.38 8.47 -4.45
N LEU A 55 7.38 9.25 -4.83
CA LEU A 55 8.76 9.04 -4.42
C LEU A 55 8.86 9.29 -2.90
N SER A 56 9.33 8.30 -2.15
CA SER A 56 9.43 8.38 -0.69
C SER A 56 10.48 9.37 -0.22
N GLN A 57 11.54 9.57 -1.00
CA GLN A 57 12.62 10.49 -0.69
C GLN A 57 13.33 10.96 -1.97
N GLU A 58 13.57 12.27 -2.07
CA GLU A 58 14.28 12.87 -3.19
C GLU A 58 15.68 12.25 -3.39
N GLY A 59 16.02 11.93 -4.64
CA GLY A 59 17.30 11.32 -5.00
C GLY A 59 17.41 9.82 -4.71
N THR A 60 16.34 9.20 -4.21
CA THR A 60 16.24 7.74 -4.09
C THR A 60 15.47 7.14 -5.27
N GLN A 61 15.30 5.81 -5.26
CA GLN A 61 14.42 5.10 -6.18
C GLN A 61 13.41 4.26 -5.38
N GLN A 62 13.02 4.75 -4.20
CA GLN A 62 12.06 4.12 -3.31
C GLN A 62 10.74 4.87 -3.39
N TYR A 63 9.66 4.13 -3.56
CA TYR A 63 8.32 4.67 -3.75
C TYR A 63 7.35 4.06 -2.74
N GLY A 64 6.51 4.92 -2.17
CA GLY A 64 5.45 4.53 -1.25
C GLY A 64 4.10 4.61 -1.96
N PHE A 65 3.26 3.59 -1.80
CA PHE A 65 1.93 3.54 -2.39
C PHE A 65 0.88 3.09 -1.38
N THR A 66 -0.31 3.69 -1.49
CA THR A 66 -1.53 3.17 -0.91
C THR A 66 -2.45 2.67 -2.02
N TYR A 67 -2.82 1.40 -1.97
CA TYR A 67 -3.75 0.77 -2.92
C TYR A 67 -5.02 0.28 -2.21
N PHE A 68 -6.18 0.47 -2.85
CA PHE A 68 -7.50 0.12 -2.35
C PHE A 68 -8.13 -0.95 -3.26
N PRO A 69 -8.01 -2.23 -2.92
CA PRO A 69 -8.61 -3.28 -3.73
C PRO A 69 -10.15 -3.20 -3.73
N GLU A 70 -10.74 -2.97 -4.90
CA GLU A 70 -12.19 -2.77 -5.09
C GLU A 70 -13.05 -3.91 -4.56
N ALA A 71 -12.54 -5.15 -4.64
CA ALA A 71 -13.27 -6.36 -4.28
C ALA A 71 -13.76 -6.40 -2.81
N PHE A 72 -13.30 -5.46 -1.98
CA PHE A 72 -13.50 -5.53 -0.53
C PHE A 72 -14.13 -4.26 0.08
N ALA A 73 -14.43 -3.24 -0.73
CA ALA A 73 -14.67 -1.88 -0.24
C ALA A 73 -16.07 -1.61 0.36
N VAL A 74 -17.05 -2.51 0.27
CA VAL A 74 -18.46 -2.10 0.50
C VAL A 74 -19.26 -2.97 1.49
N GLU A 75 -18.92 -4.23 1.73
CA GLU A 75 -19.84 -5.10 2.48
C GLU A 75 -19.85 -4.90 4.01
N LYS A 76 -18.83 -4.30 4.63
CA LYS A 76 -18.70 -4.26 6.11
C LYS A 76 -18.35 -2.89 6.71
N GLY A 77 -18.54 -1.79 5.98
CA GLY A 77 -18.18 -0.44 6.47
C GLY A 77 -16.68 -0.26 6.73
N ARG A 78 -15.84 -1.08 6.08
CA ARG A 78 -14.39 -1.01 6.08
C ARG A 78 -13.92 -0.80 4.66
N ARG A 79 -12.85 -0.02 4.52
CA ARG A 79 -12.12 0.14 3.27
C ARG A 79 -10.71 -0.41 3.50
N PRO A 80 -10.42 -1.67 3.15
CA PRO A 80 -9.07 -2.19 3.26
C PRO A 80 -8.14 -1.39 2.35
N LYS A 81 -6.89 -1.28 2.79
CA LYS A 81 -5.81 -0.63 2.05
C LYS A 81 -4.57 -1.48 2.14
N TRP A 82 -3.78 -1.45 1.08
CA TRP A 82 -2.44 -2.01 1.05
C TRP A 82 -1.45 -0.87 1.06
N GLU A 83 -0.55 -0.86 2.04
CA GLU A 83 0.56 0.08 2.12
C GLU A 83 1.81 -0.64 1.62
N LEU A 84 2.42 -0.10 0.57
CA LEU A 84 3.42 -0.77 -0.22
C LEU A 84 4.63 0.14 -0.38
N GLU A 85 5.79 -0.41 -0.09
CA GLU A 85 7.10 0.16 -0.43
C GLU A 85 7.69 -0.68 -1.56
N LEU A 86 8.00 -0.03 -2.69
CA LEU A 86 8.58 -0.66 -3.88
C LEU A 86 9.71 0.20 -4.42
N ASP A 87 10.75 -0.44 -4.94
CA ASP A 87 11.79 0.26 -5.69
C ASP A 87 11.50 0.29 -7.20
N ALA A 88 12.26 1.09 -7.95
CA ALA A 88 12.09 1.18 -9.40
C ALA A 88 12.25 -0.16 -10.13
N VAL A 89 13.05 -1.09 -9.61
CA VAL A 89 13.26 -2.43 -10.18
C VAL A 89 12.03 -3.31 -9.95
N ASP A 90 11.47 -3.27 -8.75
CA ASP A 90 10.22 -3.92 -8.39
C ASP A 90 9.07 -3.42 -9.27
N ILE A 91 8.96 -2.11 -9.46
CA ILE A 91 7.96 -1.50 -10.34
C ILE A 91 8.11 -2.03 -11.78
N ALA A 92 9.33 -1.99 -12.34
CA ALA A 92 9.59 -2.47 -13.70
C ALA A 92 9.28 -3.98 -13.86
N THR A 93 9.69 -4.81 -12.91
CA THR A 93 9.45 -6.27 -12.96
C THR A 93 7.97 -6.65 -12.83
N ILE A 94 7.18 -5.86 -12.08
CA ILE A 94 5.71 -6.00 -12.04
C ILE A 94 5.11 -5.68 -13.42
N CYS A 95 5.58 -4.61 -14.07
CA CYS A 95 5.10 -4.20 -15.40
C CYS A 95 5.35 -5.28 -16.46
N GLU A 96 6.56 -5.81 -16.48
CA GLU A 96 6.97 -6.92 -17.35
C GLU A 96 6.20 -8.21 -17.05
N GLY A 97 5.64 -8.34 -15.85
CA GLY A 97 4.95 -9.54 -15.37
C GLY A 97 5.90 -10.65 -14.89
N SER A 98 7.20 -10.37 -14.77
CA SER A 98 8.18 -11.27 -14.15
C SER A 98 7.97 -11.37 -12.63
N LYS A 99 7.42 -10.32 -12.01
CA LYS A 99 6.91 -10.33 -10.63
C LYS A 99 5.37 -10.32 -10.66
N SER A 100 4.74 -11.42 -10.22
CA SER A 100 3.28 -11.60 -10.20
C SER A 100 2.69 -11.74 -8.80
N THR A 101 3.55 -11.76 -7.78
CA THR A 101 3.15 -11.87 -6.37
C THR A 101 3.91 -10.88 -5.51
N LEU A 102 3.29 -10.48 -4.39
CA LEU A 102 3.90 -9.69 -3.33
C LEU A 102 3.89 -10.49 -2.04
N THR A 103 4.94 -10.36 -1.23
CA THR A 103 4.97 -10.90 0.13
C THR A 103 4.77 -9.74 1.09
N LEU A 104 3.62 -9.72 1.77
CA LEU A 104 3.15 -8.63 2.61
C LEU A 104 2.71 -9.13 3.98
N TRP A 105 2.48 -8.21 4.91
CA TRP A 105 2.03 -8.48 6.27
C TRP A 105 0.56 -8.13 6.43
N SER A 106 -0.22 -9.08 6.96
CA SER A 106 -1.64 -8.87 7.19
C SER A 106 -2.00 -8.88 8.66
N CYS A 107 -3.01 -8.10 9.02
CA CYS A 107 -3.67 -8.21 10.32
C CYS A 107 -4.20 -9.63 10.56
N GLN A 108 -4.11 -10.11 11.80
CA GLN A 108 -4.66 -11.41 12.18
C GLN A 108 -6.20 -11.47 12.12
N ASN A 109 -6.88 -10.33 12.08
CA ASN A 109 -8.32 -10.29 11.86
C ASN A 109 -8.62 -10.55 10.37
N PRO A 110 -9.26 -11.68 10.00
CA PRO A 110 -9.53 -12.02 8.61
C PRO A 110 -10.47 -11.03 7.92
N ASP A 111 -11.28 -10.28 8.68
CA ASP A 111 -12.17 -9.24 8.17
C ASP A 111 -11.47 -7.88 7.96
N CYS A 112 -10.16 -7.79 8.21
CA CYS A 112 -9.41 -6.54 8.02
C CYS A 112 -8.93 -6.38 6.59
N GLN A 113 -8.29 -7.42 6.03
CA GLN A 113 -7.75 -7.46 4.66
C GLN A 113 -6.76 -6.34 4.29
N CYS A 114 -6.33 -5.52 5.26
CA CYS A 114 -5.21 -4.60 5.09
C CYS A 114 -3.92 -5.39 4.99
N LEU A 115 -3.04 -4.96 4.09
CA LEU A 115 -1.71 -5.51 3.87
C LEU A 115 -0.67 -4.39 3.96
N PHE A 116 0.54 -4.75 4.39
CA PHE A 116 1.60 -3.80 4.68
C PHE A 116 2.95 -4.35 4.23
N SER A 117 3.86 -3.49 3.79
CA SER A 117 5.26 -3.87 3.52
C SER A 117 6.02 -4.15 4.82
N ASP A 118 5.72 -3.44 5.92
CA ASP A 118 6.36 -3.63 7.22
C ASP A 118 5.42 -4.35 8.23
N PRO A 119 5.87 -5.37 8.97
CA PRO A 119 5.06 -6.00 10.03
C PRO A 119 4.60 -5.03 11.13
N ASP A 120 5.35 -3.96 11.35
CA ASP A 120 5.10 -2.94 12.36
C ASP A 120 4.17 -1.82 11.87
N ASP A 121 3.80 -1.74 10.59
CA ASP A 121 2.90 -0.68 10.10
C ASP A 121 1.55 -0.64 10.83
N THR A 122 0.96 0.54 10.99
CA THR A 122 -0.23 0.69 11.82
C THR A 122 -1.52 0.46 11.04
N CYS A 123 -2.32 -0.53 11.43
CA CYS A 123 -3.66 -0.73 10.91
C CYS A 123 -4.72 0.05 11.71
N PHE A 124 -5.36 1.03 11.07
CA PHE A 124 -6.44 1.82 11.68
C PHE A 124 -7.58 0.98 12.29
N TYR A 125 -7.90 -0.18 11.70
CA TYR A 125 -9.01 -1.02 12.14
C TYR A 125 -8.65 -2.01 13.25
N CYS A 126 -7.38 -2.39 13.37
CA CYS A 126 -6.96 -3.47 14.27
C CYS A 126 -6.06 -3.00 15.41
N ASP A 127 -5.26 -1.96 15.19
CA ASP A 127 -4.24 -1.51 16.13
C ASP A 127 -4.72 -0.36 17.02
N TYR A 128 -6.01 -0.06 17.05
CA TYR A 128 -6.59 0.95 17.93
C TYR A 128 -7.62 0.33 18.87
N VAL A 129 -7.52 0.69 20.16
CA VAL A 129 -8.49 0.30 21.20
C VAL A 129 -9.17 1.53 21.77
N GLU A 130 -10.45 1.41 22.12
CA GLU A 130 -11.17 2.46 22.83
C GLU A 130 -10.60 2.63 24.25
N VAL A 131 -10.39 3.87 24.64
CA VAL A 131 -10.05 4.28 26.01
C VAL A 131 -11.29 4.92 26.59
N GLU A 132 -11.83 4.28 27.64
CA GLU A 132 -12.88 4.87 28.46
C GLU A 132 -12.36 6.17 29.06
N LYS A 133 -13.14 7.25 28.98
CA LYS A 133 -12.82 8.48 29.71
C LYS A 133 -12.95 8.14 31.19
N ALA A 134 -11.87 8.33 31.96
CA ALA A 134 -11.99 8.41 33.40
C ALA A 134 -12.81 9.68 33.71
N ASP A 135 -13.92 9.51 34.42
CA ASP A 135 -14.78 10.59 34.94
C ASP A 135 -14.03 11.51 35.90
#